data_AF-A0A852HEM3-F1
#
_entry.id   AF-A0A852HEM3-F1
#
_cell.length_a   1.000
_cell.length_b   1.000
_cell.length_c   1.000
_cell.angle_alpha   90.00
_cell.angle_beta   90.00
_cell.angle_gamma   90.00
#
_symmetry.space_group_name_H-M   'P 1'
#
loop_
_entity.id
_entity.type
_entity.pdbx_description
1 polymer ?
#
loop_
_entity_poly.entity_id
_entity_poly.type
_entity_poly.pdbx_seq_one_letter_code
_entity_poly.pdbx_strand_id
1 'polypeptide(L)'
;TLRRIDFSGNKIEEIEDGAFSKLLLLEELSLAENRLIKLPVLPPKLTTFNANQNRIKSRGIKANAFKKLTNLAYLYLGHNALESVPLNLPESLRILHLQYNNITTITDDTFCKSNNTRYIRTRMDEIRMEGNPILLAKHVNAFSCLRTLPVGTYY
;
A
#
# COMPACT_ATOMS: atom_id res chain seq x y z
N THR A 1 -22.41 -3.85 -15.23
CA THR A 1 -21.96 -3.59 -13.85
C THR A 1 -20.53 -3.07 -13.89
N LEU A 2 -20.22 -2.03 -13.12
CA LEU A 2 -18.91 -1.36 -13.19
C LEU A 2 -17.87 -2.13 -12.38
N ARG A 3 -16.76 -2.53 -13.02
CA ARG A 3 -15.66 -3.30 -12.39
C ARG A 3 -14.34 -2.54 -12.34
N ARG A 4 -14.18 -1.52 -13.17
CA ARG A 4 -12.96 -0.73 -13.30
C ARG A 4 -13.30 0.75 -13.36
N ILE A 5 -12.55 1.55 -12.63
CA ILE A 5 -12.60 3.02 -12.68
C ILE A 5 -11.18 3.53 -12.78
N ASP A 6 -10.97 4.46 -13.70
CA ASP A 6 -9.73 5.19 -13.83
C ASP A 6 -10.00 6.69 -13.79
N PHE A 7 -9.48 7.35 -12.76
CA PHE A 7 -9.46 8.81 -12.60
C PHE A 7 -8.04 9.36 -12.60
N SER A 8 -7.08 8.64 -13.17
CA SER A 8 -5.70 9.09 -13.21
C SER A 8 -5.51 10.39 -13.99
N GLY A 9 -4.46 11.15 -13.65
CA GLY A 9 -4.09 12.36 -14.39
C GLY A 9 -5.05 13.54 -14.21
N ASN A 10 -5.74 13.60 -13.08
CA ASN A 10 -6.70 14.67 -12.76
C ASN A 10 -6.16 15.60 -11.66
N LYS A 11 -7.01 16.52 -11.21
CA LYS A 11 -6.69 17.49 -10.14
C LYS A 11 -7.46 17.21 -8.86
N ILE A 12 -7.79 15.95 -8.60
CA ILE A 12 -8.61 15.56 -7.44
C ILE A 12 -7.77 15.75 -6.17
N GLU A 13 -8.26 16.59 -5.26
CA GLU A 13 -7.61 16.88 -3.97
C GLU A 13 -8.27 16.14 -2.82
N GLU A 14 -9.58 15.91 -2.91
CA GLU A 14 -10.36 15.19 -1.92
C GLU A 14 -11.41 14.30 -2.62
N ILE A 15 -11.70 13.16 -1.99
CA ILE A 15 -12.81 12.28 -2.33
C ILE A 15 -13.59 12.04 -1.05
N GLU A 16 -14.91 12.24 -1.10
CA GLU A 16 -15.77 12.05 0.05
C GLU A 16 -15.75 10.61 0.56
N ASP A 17 -15.84 10.45 1.87
CA ASP A 17 -15.97 9.14 2.49
C ASP A 17 -17.25 8.46 1.97
N GLY A 18 -17.08 7.30 1.33
CA GLY A 18 -18.20 6.55 0.78
C GLY A 18 -18.57 6.85 -0.68
N ALA A 19 -17.82 7.71 -1.39
CA ALA A 19 -18.00 7.95 -2.83
C ALA A 19 -18.04 6.65 -3.66
N PHE A 20 -17.29 5.63 -3.22
CA PHE A 20 -17.25 4.31 -3.86
C PHE A 20 -18.04 3.21 -3.11
N SER A 21 -18.76 3.55 -2.04
CA SER A 21 -19.41 2.56 -1.15
C SER A 21 -20.43 1.66 -1.85
N LYS A 22 -21.11 2.17 -2.88
CA LYS A 22 -22.12 1.43 -3.66
C LYS A 22 -21.51 0.56 -4.77
N LEU A 23 -20.22 0.70 -5.05
CA LEU A 23 -19.54 -0.02 -6.12
C LEU A 23 -19.03 -1.37 -5.64
N LEU A 24 -19.97 -2.23 -5.23
CA LEU A 24 -19.68 -3.52 -4.59
C LEU A 24 -18.97 -4.53 -5.50
N LEU A 25 -18.95 -4.28 -6.81
CA LEU A 25 -18.31 -5.13 -7.81
C LEU A 25 -17.02 -4.49 -8.38
N LEU A 26 -16.57 -3.37 -7.82
CA LEU A 26 -15.35 -2.72 -8.28
C LEU A 26 -14.12 -3.55 -7.90
N GLU A 27 -13.32 -3.87 -8.90
CA GLU A 27 -12.11 -4.68 -8.78
C GLU A 27 -10.85 -3.83 -9.01
N GLU A 28 -10.92 -2.82 -9.87
CA GLU A 28 -9.78 -1.97 -10.17
C GLU A 28 -10.16 -0.50 -10.01
N LEU A 29 -9.35 0.21 -9.22
CA LEU A 29 -9.50 1.64 -9.01
C LEU A 29 -8.13 2.32 -9.17
N SER A 30 -8.03 3.22 -10.14
CA SER A 30 -6.88 4.10 -10.31
C SER A 30 -7.24 5.54 -9.97
N LEU A 31 -6.51 6.10 -9.02
CA LEU A 31 -6.51 7.49 -8.58
C LEU A 31 -5.11 8.10 -8.74
N ALA A 32 -4.26 7.49 -9.58
CA ALA A 32 -2.88 7.91 -9.76
C ALA A 32 -2.79 9.35 -10.30
N GLU A 33 -1.66 10.02 -10.09
CA GLU A 33 -1.39 11.33 -10.72
C GLU A 33 -2.49 12.37 -10.42
N ASN A 34 -2.81 12.49 -9.13
CA ASN A 34 -3.77 13.44 -8.60
C ASN A 34 -3.11 14.26 -7.48
N ARG A 35 -3.90 14.91 -6.63
CA ARG A 35 -3.43 15.76 -5.53
C ARG A 35 -3.97 15.32 -4.18
N LEU A 36 -4.35 14.05 -4.05
CA LEU A 36 -4.96 13.50 -2.86
C LEU A 36 -4.02 13.64 -1.67
N ILE A 37 -4.56 14.10 -0.54
CA ILE A 37 -3.85 14.15 0.74
C ILE A 37 -4.24 13.00 1.69
N LYS A 38 -5.34 12.31 1.39
CA LYS A 38 -5.89 11.18 2.14
C LYS A 38 -6.54 10.18 1.20
N LEU A 39 -6.59 8.91 1.61
CA LEU A 39 -7.31 7.87 0.89
C LEU A 39 -8.79 7.87 1.25
N PRO A 40 -9.69 7.68 0.27
CA PRO A 40 -11.10 7.43 0.55
C PRO A 40 -11.31 6.01 1.10
N VAL A 41 -12.52 5.72 1.57
CA VAL A 41 -12.93 4.34 1.87
C VAL A 41 -12.95 3.52 0.59
N LEU A 42 -12.13 2.46 0.56
CA LEU A 42 -11.96 1.60 -0.61
C LEU A 42 -13.03 0.50 -0.68
N PRO A 43 -13.55 0.18 -1.88
CA PRO A 43 -14.49 -0.93 -2.07
C PRO A 43 -13.88 -2.29 -1.70
N PRO A 44 -14.65 -3.20 -1.06
CA PRO A 44 -14.12 -4.43 -0.49
C PRO A 44 -13.67 -5.48 -1.51
N LYS A 45 -14.10 -5.37 -2.78
CA LYS A 45 -13.80 -6.34 -3.85
C LYS A 45 -12.57 -5.97 -4.68
N LEU A 46 -11.86 -4.89 -4.36
CA LEU A 46 -10.68 -4.48 -5.10
C LEU A 46 -9.62 -5.58 -5.14
N THR A 47 -9.09 -5.82 -6.34
CA THR A 47 -7.90 -6.63 -6.63
C THR A 47 -6.70 -5.72 -6.92
N THR A 48 -6.95 -4.53 -7.48
CA THR A 48 -5.93 -3.54 -7.82
C THR A 48 -6.34 -2.16 -7.32
N PHE A 49 -5.45 -1.51 -6.59
CA PHE A 49 -5.59 -0.11 -6.22
C PHE A 49 -4.31 0.66 -6.55
N ASN A 50 -4.46 1.72 -7.35
CA ASN A 50 -3.36 2.60 -7.71
C ASN A 50 -3.63 4.03 -7.24
N ALA A 51 -2.79 4.55 -6.35
CA ALA A 51 -2.77 5.93 -5.93
C ALA A 51 -1.34 6.51 -5.96
N ASN A 52 -0.52 6.04 -6.91
CA ASN A 52 0.79 6.61 -7.17
C ASN A 52 0.70 8.11 -7.47
N GLN A 53 1.80 8.85 -7.26
CA GLN A 53 1.92 10.25 -7.66
C GLN A 53 0.78 11.12 -7.09
N ASN A 54 0.64 11.09 -5.78
CA ASN A 54 -0.28 11.93 -5.01
C ASN A 54 0.49 12.64 -3.89
N ARG A 55 -0.21 13.24 -2.93
CA ARG A 55 0.39 13.95 -1.78
C ARG A 55 0.01 13.30 -0.45
N ILE A 56 -0.24 11.99 -0.48
CA ILE A 56 -0.76 11.25 0.66
C ILE A 56 0.35 11.11 1.70
N LYS A 57 0.03 11.50 2.94
CA LYS A 57 0.86 11.26 4.12
C LYS A 57 0.33 10.06 4.90
N SER A 58 1.11 9.47 5.81
CA SER A 58 0.66 8.31 6.60
C SER A 58 -0.61 8.61 7.39
N ARG A 59 -0.75 9.83 7.91
CA ARG A 59 -1.98 10.31 8.59
C ARG A 59 -3.23 10.35 7.69
N GLY A 60 -3.04 10.38 6.38
CA GLY A 60 -4.09 10.33 5.37
C GLY A 60 -4.59 8.91 5.09
N ILE A 61 -3.98 7.89 5.69
CA ILE A 61 -4.39 6.48 5.57
C ILE A 61 -4.90 6.00 6.93
N LYS A 62 -6.19 5.68 7.00
CA LYS A 62 -6.79 5.09 8.21
C LYS A 62 -6.12 3.73 8.50
N ALA A 63 -5.86 3.41 9.77
CA ALA A 63 -5.14 2.17 10.16
C ALA A 63 -5.79 0.85 9.66
N ASN A 64 -7.10 0.87 9.36
CA ASN A 64 -7.85 -0.27 8.85
C ASN A 64 -8.23 -0.14 7.36
N ALA A 65 -7.64 0.80 6.62
CA ALA A 65 -8.01 1.10 5.23
C ALA A 65 -7.95 -0.13 4.32
N PHE A 66 -6.96 -1.01 4.52
CA PHE A 66 -6.75 -2.19 3.69
C PHE A 66 -7.20 -3.51 4.34
N LYS A 67 -7.54 -3.50 5.64
CA LYS A 67 -7.77 -4.71 6.45
C LYS A 67 -8.85 -5.63 5.89
N LYS A 68 -9.89 -5.08 5.26
CA LYS A 68 -11.03 -5.83 4.69
C LYS A 68 -10.87 -6.17 3.21
N LEU A 69 -9.79 -5.75 2.56
CA LEU A 69 -9.56 -5.95 1.12
C LEU A 69 -8.90 -7.31 0.87
N THR A 70 -9.62 -8.39 1.16
CA THR A 70 -9.08 -9.76 1.16
C THR A 70 -8.71 -10.31 -0.21
N ASN A 71 -9.06 -9.59 -1.28
CA ASN A 71 -8.71 -9.92 -2.66
C ASN A 71 -7.64 -8.99 -3.24
N LEU A 72 -7.19 -7.97 -2.49
CA LEU A 72 -6.24 -6.99 -3.00
C LEU A 72 -4.89 -7.65 -3.24
N ALA A 73 -4.46 -7.67 -4.50
CA ALA A 73 -3.22 -8.28 -4.93
C ALA A 73 -2.16 -7.22 -5.30
N TYR A 74 -2.60 -6.06 -5.80
CA TYR A 74 -1.72 -5.01 -6.29
C TYR A 74 -2.05 -3.68 -5.60
N LEU A 75 -1.09 -3.14 -4.85
CA LEU A 75 -1.21 -1.87 -4.16
C LEU A 75 -0.06 -0.94 -4.56
N TYR A 76 -0.41 0.17 -5.20
CA TYR A 76 0.54 1.16 -5.68
C TYR A 76 0.35 2.49 -4.93
N LEU A 77 1.35 2.89 -4.15
CA LEU A 77 1.40 4.09 -3.32
C LEU A 77 2.76 4.83 -3.44
N GLY A 78 3.52 4.55 -4.49
CA GLY A 78 4.78 5.22 -4.78
C GLY A 78 4.60 6.70 -5.13
N HIS A 79 5.67 7.49 -5.02
CA HIS A 79 5.64 8.94 -5.27
C HIS A 79 4.54 9.64 -4.46
N ASN A 80 4.57 9.44 -3.14
CA ASN A 80 3.69 10.11 -2.18
C ASN A 80 4.57 10.71 -1.06
N ALA A 81 3.97 11.06 0.07
CA ALA A 81 4.66 11.60 1.23
C ALA A 81 4.46 10.72 2.48
N LEU A 82 4.35 9.39 2.30
CA LEU A 82 4.16 8.45 3.40
C LEU A 82 5.40 8.44 4.30
N GLU A 83 5.19 8.54 5.60
CA GLU A 83 6.25 8.48 6.61
C GLU A 83 6.47 7.06 7.17
N SER A 84 5.56 6.14 6.86
CA SER A 84 5.56 4.75 7.31
C SER A 84 4.83 3.85 6.33
N VAL A 85 5.12 2.54 6.38
CA VAL A 85 4.35 1.53 5.65
C VAL A 85 2.91 1.48 6.22
N PRO A 86 1.86 1.41 5.39
CA PRO A 86 0.49 1.30 5.88
C PRO A 86 0.28 0.07 6.77
N LEU A 87 -0.50 0.23 7.84
CA LEU A 87 -0.79 -0.86 8.77
C LEU A 87 -1.81 -1.86 8.18
N ASN A 88 -1.77 -3.09 8.70
CA ASN A 88 -2.76 -4.14 8.41
C ASN A 88 -2.90 -4.47 6.91
N LEU A 89 -1.77 -4.51 6.20
CA LEU A 89 -1.72 -4.94 4.80
C LEU A 89 -2.26 -6.38 4.64
N PRO A 90 -3.19 -6.65 3.72
CA PRO A 90 -3.82 -7.96 3.60
C PRO A 90 -2.85 -9.06 3.14
N GLU A 91 -3.12 -10.29 3.55
CA GLU A 91 -2.36 -11.51 3.19
C GLU A 91 -2.44 -11.84 1.68
N SER A 92 -3.40 -11.25 0.97
CA SER A 92 -3.58 -11.43 -0.47
C SER A 92 -2.59 -10.64 -1.32
N LEU A 93 -1.88 -9.66 -0.75
CA LEU A 93 -0.98 -8.81 -1.51
C LEU A 93 0.16 -9.60 -2.12
N ARG A 94 0.40 -9.28 -3.39
CA ARG A 94 1.51 -9.79 -4.19
C ARG A 94 2.53 -8.71 -4.51
N ILE A 95 2.04 -7.53 -4.86
CA ILE A 95 2.87 -6.39 -5.26
C ILE A 95 2.54 -5.20 -4.37
N LEU A 96 3.57 -4.62 -3.77
CA LEU A 96 3.49 -3.42 -2.95
C LEU A 96 4.53 -2.40 -3.39
N HIS A 97 4.06 -1.27 -3.93
CA HIS A 97 4.92 -0.18 -4.38
C HIS A 97 4.81 1.00 -3.42
N LEU A 98 5.93 1.33 -2.79
CA LEU A 98 6.10 2.41 -1.81
C LEU A 98 7.33 3.28 -2.13
N GLN A 99 7.93 3.12 -3.30
CA GLN A 99 9.10 3.87 -3.73
C GLN A 99 8.85 5.38 -3.75
N TYR A 100 9.90 6.15 -3.53
CA TYR A 100 9.87 7.62 -3.52
C TYR A 100 8.80 8.17 -2.57
N ASN A 101 8.86 7.75 -1.31
CA ASN A 101 8.10 8.29 -0.18
C ASN A 101 9.09 8.84 0.87
N ASN A 102 8.60 9.16 2.07
CA ASN A 102 9.42 9.62 3.19
C ASN A 102 9.45 8.59 4.33
N ILE A 103 9.43 7.29 4.02
CA ILE A 103 9.38 6.23 5.02
C ILE A 103 10.71 6.19 5.77
N THR A 104 10.68 6.50 7.06
CA THR A 104 11.85 6.51 7.95
C THR A 104 11.88 5.32 8.90
N THR A 105 10.75 4.65 9.11
CA THR A 105 10.60 3.59 10.12
C THR A 105 9.83 2.39 9.60
N ILE A 106 10.33 1.20 9.93
CA ILE A 106 9.61 -0.08 9.86
C ILE A 106 9.90 -0.87 11.14
N THR A 107 9.01 -1.81 11.45
CA THR A 107 9.08 -2.72 12.60
C THR A 107 9.11 -4.17 12.14
N ASP A 108 9.49 -5.08 13.04
CA ASP A 108 9.51 -6.52 12.78
C ASP A 108 8.13 -7.07 12.37
N ASP A 109 7.06 -6.40 12.77
CA ASP A 109 5.66 -6.72 12.42
C ASP A 109 5.13 -6.01 11.16
N THR A 110 5.97 -5.24 10.46
CA THR A 110 5.52 -4.46 9.29
C THR A 110 5.09 -5.38 8.14
N PHE A 111 5.89 -6.40 7.84
CA PHE A 111 5.54 -7.41 6.83
C PHE A 111 5.36 -8.81 7.41
N CYS A 112 5.96 -9.09 8.57
CA CYS A 112 5.98 -10.38 9.23
C CYS A 112 5.11 -10.40 10.49
N LYS A 113 5.02 -11.57 11.13
CA LYS A 113 4.39 -11.75 12.44
C LYS A 113 5.50 -12.11 13.41
N SER A 114 6.01 -11.13 14.15
CA SER A 114 7.17 -11.29 15.03
C SER A 114 6.95 -12.38 16.09
N ASN A 115 5.69 -12.59 16.48
CA ASN A 115 5.28 -13.65 17.40
C ASN A 115 5.20 -15.07 16.78
N ASN A 116 5.45 -15.23 15.48
CA ASN A 116 5.38 -16.51 14.77
C ASN A 116 6.56 -16.67 13.82
N THR A 117 7.63 -17.30 14.31
CA THR A 117 8.85 -17.56 13.55
C THR A 117 8.68 -18.51 12.36
N ARG A 118 7.55 -19.22 12.26
CA ARG A 118 7.21 -20.10 11.13
C ARG A 118 6.32 -19.41 10.10
N TYR A 119 5.91 -18.17 10.34
CA TYR A 119 5.08 -17.43 9.41
C TYR A 119 5.90 -17.06 8.17
N ILE A 120 5.42 -17.49 7.00
CA ILE A 120 5.98 -17.13 5.70
C ILE A 120 4.89 -16.42 4.91
N ARG A 121 5.20 -15.23 4.40
CA ARG A 121 4.27 -14.45 3.58
C ARG A 121 4.39 -14.89 2.11
N THR A 122 3.78 -16.03 1.82
CA THR A 122 4.00 -16.78 0.57
C THR A 122 3.53 -16.08 -0.71
N ARG A 123 2.56 -15.17 -0.61
CA ARG A 123 1.99 -14.46 -1.77
C ARG A 123 2.74 -13.19 -2.16
N MET A 124 3.57 -12.66 -1.27
CA MET A 124 4.29 -11.41 -1.54
C MET A 124 5.44 -11.69 -2.49
N ASP A 125 5.34 -11.17 -3.70
CA ASP A 125 6.29 -11.38 -4.79
C ASP A 125 7.27 -10.20 -4.90
N GLU A 126 6.78 -8.97 -4.72
CA GLU A 126 7.58 -7.75 -4.90
C GLU A 126 7.20 -6.65 -3.90
N ILE A 127 8.21 -6.04 -3.31
CA ILE A 127 8.09 -4.81 -2.52
C ILE A 127 9.10 -3.79 -3.04
N ARG A 128 8.64 -2.61 -3.43
CA ARG A 128 9.51 -1.49 -3.86
C ARG A 128 9.51 -0.40 -2.80
N MET A 129 10.69 -0.07 -2.29
CA MET A 129 10.90 0.94 -1.25
C MET A 129 12.08 1.87 -1.58
N GLU A 130 12.65 1.80 -2.78
CA GLU A 130 13.72 2.71 -3.20
C GLU A 130 13.31 4.18 -3.11
N GLY A 131 14.26 5.08 -2.89
CA GLY A 131 13.98 6.51 -2.74
C GLY A 131 13.29 6.90 -1.42
N ASN A 132 13.19 5.98 -0.45
CA ASN A 132 12.85 6.31 0.93
C ASN A 132 14.12 6.53 1.77
N PRO A 133 14.08 7.35 2.83
CA PRO A 133 15.23 7.62 3.70
C PRO A 133 15.61 6.45 4.63
N ILE A 134 14.78 5.40 4.72
CA ILE A 134 15.06 4.22 5.56
C ILE A 134 16.21 3.37 5.00
N LEU A 135 17.08 2.90 5.90
CA LEU A 135 18.14 1.93 5.60
C LEU A 135 17.65 0.51 5.91
N LEU A 136 17.33 -0.26 4.87
CA LEU A 136 16.69 -1.58 5.01
C LEU A 136 17.57 -2.60 5.73
N ALA A 137 18.90 -2.48 5.62
CA ALA A 137 19.85 -3.35 6.30
C ALA A 137 19.75 -3.32 7.84
N LYS A 138 19.18 -2.26 8.42
CA LYS A 138 18.95 -2.16 9.88
C LYS A 138 17.71 -2.91 10.35
N HIS A 139 16.90 -3.45 9.45
CA HIS A 139 15.57 -4.01 9.74
C HIS A 139 15.38 -5.41 9.17
N VAL A 140 16.43 -6.24 9.20
CA VAL A 140 16.41 -7.60 8.60
C VAL A 140 15.26 -8.48 9.08
N ASN A 141 14.85 -8.36 10.35
CA ASN A 141 13.76 -9.14 10.94
C ASN A 141 12.40 -8.84 10.28
N ALA A 142 12.18 -7.59 9.85
CA ALA A 142 10.96 -7.17 9.19
C ALA A 142 10.74 -7.88 7.84
N PHE A 143 11.77 -8.53 7.30
CA PHE A 143 11.74 -9.22 6.00
C PHE A 143 11.93 -10.73 6.10
N SER A 144 12.15 -11.27 7.30
CA SER A 144 12.51 -12.68 7.53
C SER A 144 11.46 -13.68 7.02
N CYS A 145 10.20 -13.29 6.96
CA CYS A 145 9.09 -14.10 6.45
C CYS A 145 8.90 -14.00 4.92
N LEU A 146 9.64 -13.10 4.24
CA LEU A 146 9.49 -12.86 2.81
C LEU A 146 10.38 -13.83 2.02
N ARG A 147 9.91 -14.21 0.83
CA ARG A 147 10.69 -15.03 -0.11
C ARG A 147 11.65 -14.20 -0.95
N THR A 148 11.35 -12.92 -1.13
CA THR A 148 12.12 -11.94 -1.88
C THR A 148 12.36 -10.71 -0.99
N LEU A 149 13.57 -10.18 -1.04
CA LEU A 149 13.90 -8.94 -0.33
C LEU A 149 13.29 -7.73 -1.05
N PRO A 150 12.86 -6.69 -0.32
CA PRO A 150 12.41 -5.45 -0.94
C PRO A 150 13.51 -4.80 -1.78
N VAL A 151 13.12 -4.12 -2.85
CA VAL A 151 14.01 -3.23 -3.58
C VAL A 151 14.16 -1.93 -2.80
N GLY A 152 15.40 -1.51 -2.51
CA GLY A 152 15.66 -0.26 -1.82
C GLY A 152 17.10 -0.11 -1.34
N THR A 153 17.31 0.80 -0.39
CA THR A 153 18.64 1.18 0.09
C THR A 153 19.12 0.24 1.20
N TYR A 154 20.25 -0.42 0.97
CA TYR A 154 20.90 -1.33 1.92
C TYR A 154 22.27 -0.83 2.42
N TYR A 155 22.75 0.28 1.88
CA TYR A 155 24.05 0.89 2.20
C TYR A 155 23.93 2.41 2.33
#